data_AF-A0A7G1IBK4-F1
#
_entry.id   AF-A0A7G1IBK4-F1
#
_cell.length_a   1.000
_cell.length_b   1.000
_cell.length_c   1.000
_cell.angle_alpha   90.00
_cell.angle_beta   90.00
_cell.angle_gamma   90.00
#
_symmetry.space_group_name_H-M   'P 1'
#
loop_
_entity.id
_entity.type
_entity.pdbx_description
1 polymer ?
#
loop_
_entity_poly.entity_id
_entity_poly.type
_entity_poly.pdbx_seq_one_letter_code
_entity_poly.pdbx_strand_id
1 'polypeptide(L)'
;MHVVANFGDKVSDTTLSMKKDHGSWKLPSAAIKVKPGLVGDRDAAGKTVTFFGKPVGDSTVYVFPGWIDVGTTNPYITVTAKPILLDQVSLISETWIQPTFVLSDKGRDAAKDQLAAAMAKCQKSNLLAPPGCPMSVDPYGLADGTAAWGPADISAVKFDSFDPYRLALMFFGEVKAPITVRTTGAPPSRARQANSFRAPLIWPRHRRN
;
A
#
# COMPACT_ATOMS: atom_id res chain seq x y z
N MET A 1 10.43 29.43 -28.68
CA MET A 1 10.65 30.52 -27.69
C MET A 1 11.24 29.90 -26.44
N HIS A 2 12.32 30.44 -25.90
CA HIS A 2 12.87 29.99 -24.62
C HIS A 2 12.04 30.60 -23.48
N VAL A 3 11.64 29.78 -22.52
CA VAL A 3 10.74 30.14 -21.42
C VAL A 3 11.27 29.54 -20.14
N VAL A 4 11.39 30.38 -19.11
CA VAL A 4 11.70 29.98 -17.74
C VAL A 4 10.54 30.38 -16.86
N ALA A 5 10.02 29.45 -16.07
CA ALA A 5 8.94 29.69 -15.12
C ALA A 5 9.11 28.86 -13.85
N ASN A 6 8.64 29.39 -12.73
CA ASN A 6 8.65 28.70 -11.45
C ASN A 6 7.28 28.09 -11.16
N PHE A 7 7.26 26.82 -10.77
CA PHE A 7 6.09 26.09 -10.30
C PHE A 7 6.33 25.65 -8.86
N GLY A 8 5.88 26.46 -7.91
CA GLY A 8 6.26 26.30 -6.51
C GLY A 8 7.76 26.46 -6.34
N ASP A 9 8.42 25.43 -5.79
CA ASP A 9 9.87 25.37 -5.58
C ASP A 9 10.63 24.82 -6.80
N LYS A 10 9.95 24.47 -7.90
CA LYS A 10 10.57 23.90 -9.10
C LYS A 10 10.74 24.95 -10.20
N VAL A 11 11.96 25.08 -10.71
CA VAL A 11 12.25 25.86 -11.91
C VAL A 11 12.01 24.98 -13.14
N SER A 12 11.20 25.46 -14.07
CA SER A 12 11.03 24.89 -15.39
C SER A 12 11.70 25.80 -16.40
N ASP A 13 12.73 25.30 -17.05
CA ASP A 13 13.48 25.98 -18.10
C ASP A 13 13.39 25.12 -19.36
N THR A 14 12.75 25.65 -20.41
CA THR A 14 12.53 24.89 -21.64
C THR A 14 12.34 25.79 -22.86
N THR A 15 12.37 25.18 -24.05
CA THR A 15 12.00 25.85 -25.30
C THR A 15 10.65 25.34 -25.78
N LEU A 16 9.68 26.24 -25.87
CA LEU A 16 8.33 25.93 -26.34
C LEU A 16 8.16 26.26 -27.82
N SER A 17 7.54 25.33 -28.54
CA SER A 17 7.04 25.54 -29.90
C SER A 17 5.80 26.43 -29.85
N MET A 18 5.78 27.48 -30.65
CA MET A 18 4.66 28.42 -30.76
C MET A 18 4.14 28.44 -32.18
N LYS A 19 2.84 28.68 -32.34
CA LYS A 19 2.19 28.86 -33.64
C LYS A 19 1.76 30.31 -33.80
N LYS A 20 2.04 30.90 -34.96
CA LYS A 20 1.50 32.21 -35.32
C LYS A 20 0.05 32.05 -35.77
N ASP A 21 -0.85 32.78 -35.13
CA ASP A 21 -2.29 32.73 -35.36
C ASP A 21 -2.87 34.15 -35.30
N HIS A 22 -3.52 34.59 -36.38
CA HIS A 22 -4.04 35.96 -36.54
C HIS A 22 -3.04 37.06 -36.14
N GLY A 23 -1.78 36.94 -36.58
CA GLY A 23 -0.73 37.93 -36.33
C GLY A 23 -0.05 37.84 -34.95
N SER A 24 -0.57 37.03 -34.03
CA SER A 24 -0.03 36.85 -32.68
C SER A 24 0.62 35.46 -32.51
N TRP A 25 1.67 35.37 -31.70
CA TRP A 25 2.26 34.09 -31.33
C TRP A 25 1.47 33.47 -30.18
N LYS A 26 1.00 32.23 -30.36
CA LYS A 26 0.21 31.49 -29.39
C LYS A 26 0.85 30.13 -29.09
N LEU A 27 0.64 29.64 -27.87
CA LEU A 27 0.93 28.25 -27.54
C LEU A 27 -0.09 27.33 -28.23
N PRO A 28 0.33 26.19 -28.80
CA PRO A 28 -0.59 25.21 -29.38
C PRO A 28 -1.57 24.61 -28.37
N SER A 29 -1.16 24.51 -27.10
CA SER A 29 -1.98 24.11 -25.96
C SER A 29 -1.55 24.89 -24.71
N ALA A 30 -2.50 25.16 -23.81
CA ALA A 30 -2.24 25.74 -22.49
C ALA A 30 -2.27 24.69 -21.36
N ALA A 31 -2.66 23.45 -21.68
CA ALA A 31 -2.77 22.36 -20.73
C ALA A 31 -2.05 21.11 -21.24
N ILE A 32 -1.57 20.31 -20.30
CA ILE A 32 -0.93 19.03 -20.56
C ILE A 32 -2.03 17.96 -20.59
N LYS A 33 -2.06 17.18 -21.67
CA LYS A 33 -2.88 15.97 -21.75
C LYS A 33 -2.22 14.90 -20.92
N VAL A 34 -2.79 14.61 -19.77
CA VAL A 34 -2.38 13.53 -18.90
C VAL A 34 -3.33 12.37 -19.09
N LYS A 35 -2.79 11.23 -19.48
CA LYS A 35 -3.45 9.98 -19.11
C LYS A 35 -2.88 9.55 -17.77
N PRO A 36 -3.74 9.18 -16.80
CA PRO A 36 -3.30 8.44 -15.62
C PRO A 36 -2.51 7.23 -16.13
N GLY A 37 -1.20 7.37 -16.10
CA GLY A 37 -0.33 6.49 -16.82
C GLY A 37 -0.39 5.13 -16.18
N LEU A 38 -0.81 4.14 -16.96
CA LEU A 38 -1.03 2.77 -16.56
C LEU A 38 0.28 2.04 -16.22
N VAL A 39 0.88 2.42 -15.10
CA VAL A 39 1.18 1.41 -14.07
C VAL A 39 -0.16 0.99 -13.40
N GLY A 40 -1.17 1.89 -13.44
CA GLY A 40 -2.52 1.77 -12.87
C GLY A 40 -3.58 0.88 -13.54
N ASP A 41 -3.42 0.35 -14.75
CA ASP A 41 -4.44 -0.58 -15.33
C ASP A 41 -4.33 -1.95 -14.66
N ARG A 42 -3.10 -2.27 -14.26
CA ARG A 42 -2.76 -3.52 -13.61
C ARG A 42 -2.66 -3.34 -12.10
N ASP A 43 -2.29 -2.15 -11.61
CA ASP A 43 -2.22 -1.86 -10.19
C ASP A 43 -3.59 -1.53 -9.58
N ALA A 44 -4.04 -2.36 -8.65
CA ALA A 44 -5.28 -2.13 -7.94
C ALA A 44 -5.29 -0.79 -7.15
N ALA A 45 -4.12 -0.29 -6.74
CA ALA A 45 -3.97 1.04 -6.14
C ALA A 45 -4.20 2.20 -7.13
N GLY A 46 -3.87 2.02 -8.41
CA GLY A 46 -4.09 3.04 -9.46
C GLY A 46 -5.56 3.44 -9.58
N LYS A 47 -6.47 2.49 -9.38
CA LYS A 47 -7.93 2.69 -9.46
C LYS A 47 -8.50 3.58 -8.35
N THR A 48 -7.71 3.87 -7.32
CA THR A 48 -8.13 4.72 -6.20
C THR A 48 -7.60 6.14 -6.34
N VAL A 49 -6.78 6.44 -7.36
CA VAL A 49 -6.17 7.76 -7.54
C VAL A 49 -7.22 8.83 -7.83
N THR A 50 -6.99 10.00 -7.24
CA THR A 50 -7.74 11.22 -7.48
C THR A 50 -6.78 12.33 -7.90
N PHE A 51 -7.21 13.20 -8.81
CA PHE A 51 -6.58 14.50 -9.04
C PHE A 51 -7.51 15.60 -8.54
N PHE A 52 -7.00 16.51 -7.71
CA PHE A 52 -7.78 17.60 -7.10
C PHE A 52 -9.06 17.08 -6.42
N GLY A 53 -8.93 15.97 -5.69
CA GLY A 53 -10.04 15.28 -5.02
C GLY A 53 -11.03 14.53 -5.93
N LYS A 54 -10.87 14.57 -7.26
CA LYS A 54 -11.76 13.91 -8.23
C LYS A 54 -11.15 12.58 -8.69
N PRO A 55 -11.89 11.45 -8.66
CA PRO A 55 -11.42 10.20 -9.26
C PRO A 55 -11.13 10.37 -10.75
N VAL A 56 -9.98 9.89 -11.19
CA VAL A 56 -9.53 10.06 -12.60
C VAL A 56 -9.82 8.86 -13.47
N GLY A 57 -9.88 7.65 -12.88
CA GLY A 57 -10.10 6.40 -13.61
C GLY A 57 -9.17 6.29 -14.83
N ASP A 58 -9.72 5.87 -15.96
CA ASP A 58 -8.99 5.69 -17.22
C ASP A 58 -9.14 6.90 -18.17
N SER A 59 -9.71 8.01 -17.68
CA SER A 59 -10.01 9.18 -18.51
C SER A 59 -8.77 10.06 -18.71
N THR A 60 -8.63 10.64 -19.90
CA THR A 60 -7.65 11.72 -20.14
C THR A 60 -8.06 12.96 -19.34
N VAL A 61 -7.12 13.48 -18.55
CA VAL A 61 -7.28 14.71 -17.76
C VAL A 61 -6.38 15.79 -18.35
N TYR A 62 -6.86 17.03 -18.34
CA TYR A 62 -6.08 18.20 -18.75
C TYR A 62 -5.67 18.96 -17.50
N VAL A 63 -4.36 19.12 -17.30
CA VAL A 63 -3.80 19.81 -16.13
C VAL A 63 -2.90 20.95 -16.58
N PHE A 64 -2.89 22.02 -15.79
CA PHE A 64 -1.91 23.09 -15.97
C PHE A 64 -0.53 22.59 -15.49
N PRO A 65 0.58 23.04 -16.09
CA PRO A 65 1.91 22.71 -15.61
C PRO A 65 2.10 23.14 -14.15
N GLY A 66 2.84 22.33 -13.41
CA GLY A 66 3.23 22.54 -12.03
C GLY A 66 2.76 21.43 -11.11
N TRP A 67 2.35 21.83 -9.91
CA TRP A 67 1.87 20.92 -8.89
C TRP A 67 0.47 20.40 -9.23
N ILE A 68 0.30 19.10 -9.06
CA ILE A 68 -0.99 18.42 -9.18
C ILE A 68 -1.31 17.85 -7.81
N ASP A 69 -2.50 18.16 -7.31
CA ASP A 69 -3.02 17.52 -6.11
C ASP A 69 -3.33 16.06 -6.44
N VAL A 70 -2.43 15.15 -6.08
CA VAL A 70 -2.64 13.71 -6.27
C VAL A 70 -3.03 13.09 -4.94
N GLY A 71 -4.23 12.53 -4.91
CA GLY A 71 -4.81 11.89 -3.73
C GLY A 71 -5.31 10.47 -4.03
N THR A 72 -5.90 9.84 -3.02
CA THR A 72 -6.44 8.48 -3.12
C THR A 72 -7.74 8.36 -2.34
N THR A 73 -8.69 7.59 -2.88
CA THR A 73 -9.94 7.22 -2.18
C THR A 73 -9.75 6.10 -1.16
N ASN A 74 -8.61 5.40 -1.17
CA ASN A 74 -8.29 4.35 -0.22
C ASN A 74 -7.54 4.93 0.99
N PRO A 75 -8.14 4.92 2.20
CA PRO A 75 -7.55 5.57 3.37
C PRO A 75 -6.36 4.80 3.97
N TYR A 76 -6.10 3.57 3.51
CA TYR A 76 -5.00 2.74 3.99
C TYR A 76 -3.70 2.96 3.23
N ILE A 77 -3.72 3.80 2.18
CA ILE A 77 -2.54 4.14 1.40
C ILE A 77 -2.44 5.65 1.25
N THR A 78 -1.24 6.12 0.92
CA THR A 78 -0.99 7.48 0.46
C THR A 78 -0.38 7.40 -0.92
N VAL A 79 -0.57 8.47 -1.70
CA VAL A 79 -0.05 8.56 -3.05
C VAL A 79 0.65 9.89 -3.22
N THR A 80 1.75 9.87 -3.95
CA THR A 80 2.49 11.08 -4.34
C THR A 80 2.84 10.99 -5.82
N ALA A 81 3.03 12.12 -6.46
CA ALA A 81 3.48 12.18 -7.85
C ALA A 81 4.48 13.32 -8.02
N LYS A 82 5.36 13.19 -9.02
CA LYS A 82 6.23 14.29 -9.42
C LYS A 82 5.41 15.36 -10.15
N PRO A 83 5.74 16.66 -9.98
CA PRO A 83 5.09 17.72 -10.74
C PRO A 83 5.39 17.56 -12.23
N ILE A 84 4.46 18.03 -13.07
CA ILE A 84 4.62 18.02 -14.52
C ILE A 84 4.90 19.44 -14.98
N LEU A 85 6.00 19.68 -15.69
CA LEU A 85 6.47 21.04 -15.99
C LEU A 85 6.18 21.43 -17.46
N LEU A 86 6.67 22.60 -17.88
CA LEU A 86 6.30 23.21 -19.18
C LEU A 86 6.76 22.39 -20.40
N ASP A 87 7.82 21.62 -20.27
CA ASP A 87 8.37 20.77 -21.34
C ASP A 87 7.34 19.76 -21.87
N GLN A 88 6.37 19.40 -21.04
CA GLN A 88 5.30 18.47 -21.37
C GLN A 88 4.11 19.14 -22.10
N VAL A 89 4.01 20.48 -22.11
CA VAL A 89 2.94 21.23 -22.81
C VAL A 89 3.09 21.14 -24.32
N SER A 90 4.33 21.09 -24.80
CA SER A 90 4.66 21.00 -26.24
C SER A 90 4.56 19.60 -26.81
N LEU A 91 4.33 18.57 -25.98
CA LEU A 91 4.21 17.21 -26.45
C LEU A 91 2.87 17.01 -27.17
N ILE A 92 2.96 16.46 -28.38
CA ILE A 92 1.79 16.06 -29.16
C ILE A 92 1.16 14.79 -28.55
N SER A 93 1.97 13.97 -27.88
CA SER A 93 1.58 12.74 -27.19
C SER A 93 1.18 13.00 -25.73
N GLU A 94 0.42 12.06 -25.18
CA GLU A 94 0.00 12.09 -23.77
C GLU A 94 1.18 11.91 -22.82
N THR A 95 1.16 12.67 -21.72
CA THR A 95 2.14 12.54 -20.62
C THR A 95 1.64 11.51 -19.62
N TRP A 96 2.56 10.67 -19.13
CA TRP A 96 2.30 9.63 -18.13
C TRP A 96 2.77 10.13 -16.77
N ILE A 97 1.86 10.21 -15.80
CA ILE A 97 2.25 10.37 -14.39
C ILE A 97 2.57 8.99 -13.83
N GLN A 98 3.64 8.89 -13.05
CA GLN A 98 3.98 7.70 -12.26
C GLN A 98 3.71 7.98 -10.77
N PRO A 99 2.51 7.62 -10.26
CA PRO A 99 2.22 7.77 -8.84
C PRO A 99 3.05 6.77 -8.03
N THR A 100 3.57 7.22 -6.90
CA THR A 100 4.20 6.37 -5.90
C THR A 100 3.19 6.11 -4.78
N PHE A 101 2.87 4.85 -4.55
CA PHE A 101 1.96 4.42 -3.50
C PHE A 101 2.73 3.86 -2.32
N VAL A 102 2.37 4.30 -1.12
CA VAL A 102 2.91 3.73 0.13
C VAL A 102 1.78 3.52 1.14
N LEU A 103 1.98 2.59 2.07
CA LEU A 103 1.02 2.36 3.14
C LEU A 103 0.89 3.61 4.02
N SER A 104 -0.34 3.99 4.39
CA SER A 104 -0.58 5.07 5.35
C SER A 104 -0.36 4.58 6.78
N ASP A 105 -0.29 5.50 7.75
CA ASP A 105 -0.27 5.12 9.18
C ASP A 105 -1.52 4.33 9.55
N LYS A 106 -2.69 4.78 9.06
CA LYS A 106 -3.95 4.04 9.23
C LYS A 106 -3.89 2.64 8.61
N GLY A 107 -3.25 2.48 7.45
CA GLY A 107 -3.02 1.17 6.84
C GLY A 107 -2.12 0.26 7.68
N ARG A 108 -1.02 0.82 8.21
CA ARG A 108 -0.11 0.11 9.13
C ARG A 108 -0.82 -0.34 10.40
N ASP A 109 -1.53 0.56 11.05
CA ASP A 109 -2.20 0.28 12.32
C ASP A 109 -3.30 -0.76 12.13
N ALA A 110 -4.10 -0.63 11.07
CA ALA A 110 -5.16 -1.57 10.82
C ALA A 110 -4.64 -2.97 10.42
N ALA A 111 -3.44 -3.08 9.85
CA ALA A 111 -2.75 -4.36 9.65
C ALA A 111 -2.22 -4.97 10.96
N LYS A 112 -1.64 -4.14 11.85
CA LYS A 112 -1.22 -4.56 13.19
C LYS A 112 -2.40 -5.08 14.01
N ASP A 113 -3.53 -4.37 13.97
CA ASP A 113 -4.75 -4.75 14.69
C ASP A 113 -5.30 -6.08 14.19
N GLN A 114 -5.29 -6.32 12.87
CA GLN A 114 -5.70 -7.60 12.30
C GLN A 114 -4.79 -8.76 12.74
N LEU A 115 -3.47 -8.55 12.77
CA LEU A 115 -2.54 -9.57 13.29
C LEU A 115 -2.77 -9.81 14.79
N ALA A 116 -2.92 -8.75 15.59
CA ALA A 116 -3.21 -8.85 17.01
C ALA A 116 -4.54 -9.58 17.28
N ALA A 117 -5.58 -9.31 16.49
CA ALA A 117 -6.86 -10.01 16.58
C ALA A 117 -6.75 -11.50 16.21
N ALA A 118 -5.93 -11.85 15.21
CA ALA A 118 -5.64 -13.24 14.89
C ALA A 118 -4.91 -13.94 16.06
N MET A 119 -3.94 -13.27 16.69
CA MET A 119 -3.25 -13.76 17.89
C MET A 119 -4.18 -13.95 19.07
N ALA A 120 -5.09 -13.02 19.31
CA ALA A 120 -6.10 -13.13 20.37
C ALA A 120 -7.04 -14.32 20.15
N LYS A 121 -7.30 -14.73 18.89
CA LYS A 121 -8.06 -15.96 18.60
C LYS A 121 -7.24 -17.21 18.91
N CYS A 122 -5.95 -17.23 18.59
CA CYS A 122 -5.04 -18.31 19.00
C CYS A 122 -5.05 -18.47 20.52
N GLN A 123 -5.00 -17.35 21.25
CA GLN A 123 -4.98 -17.30 22.71
C GLN A 123 -6.19 -18.01 23.35
N LYS A 124 -7.35 -17.98 22.68
CA LYS A 124 -8.60 -18.60 23.15
C LYS A 124 -8.71 -20.08 22.78
N SER A 125 -7.81 -20.60 21.95
CA SER A 125 -7.82 -22.00 21.56
C SER A 125 -7.07 -22.86 22.56
N ASN A 126 -7.43 -24.13 22.64
CA ASN A 126 -6.70 -25.16 23.35
C ASN A 126 -5.98 -26.14 22.41
N LEU A 127 -6.05 -25.92 21.11
CA LEU A 127 -5.42 -26.76 20.09
C LEU A 127 -3.96 -26.36 19.89
N LEU A 128 -3.13 -27.33 19.51
CA LEU A 128 -1.73 -27.09 19.13
C LEU A 128 -1.60 -26.40 17.76
N ALA A 129 -2.59 -26.57 16.88
CA ALA A 129 -2.68 -25.89 15.59
C ALA A 129 -4.10 -25.35 15.37
N PRO A 130 -4.48 -24.23 16.01
CA PRO A 130 -5.82 -23.69 15.87
C PRO A 130 -6.10 -23.24 14.42
N PRO A 131 -7.26 -23.60 13.83
CA PRO A 131 -7.61 -23.15 12.49
C PRO A 131 -7.57 -21.63 12.35
N GLY A 132 -6.81 -21.12 11.36
CA GLY A 132 -6.66 -19.68 11.13
C GLY A 132 -5.74 -18.96 12.11
N CYS A 133 -5.11 -19.67 13.05
CA CYS A 133 -3.96 -19.14 13.77
C CYS A 133 -2.73 -19.25 12.86
N PRO A 134 -1.92 -18.18 12.69
CA PRO A 134 -0.68 -18.31 11.95
C PRO A 134 0.31 -19.21 12.71
N MET A 135 0.16 -19.40 14.03
CA MET A 135 1.03 -20.23 14.88
C MET A 135 0.53 -21.66 15.07
N SER A 136 1.46 -22.62 15.00
CA SER A 136 1.23 -24.02 15.32
C SER A 136 2.41 -24.65 16.09
N VAL A 137 2.12 -25.70 16.84
CA VAL A 137 3.10 -26.51 17.57
C VAL A 137 3.12 -27.92 16.98
N ASP A 138 4.32 -28.47 16.82
CA ASP A 138 4.46 -29.88 16.47
C ASP A 138 3.88 -30.74 17.62
N PRO A 139 2.98 -31.69 17.34
CA PRO A 139 2.31 -32.48 18.38
C PRO A 139 3.19 -33.53 19.05
N TYR A 140 4.44 -33.72 18.63
CA TYR A 140 5.30 -34.80 19.16
C TYR A 140 5.49 -34.72 20.68
N GLY A 141 4.97 -35.72 21.39
CA GLY A 141 5.04 -35.82 22.86
C GLY A 141 4.08 -34.87 23.61
N LEU A 142 3.21 -34.15 22.90
CA LEU A 142 2.27 -33.16 23.43
C LEU A 142 0.82 -33.65 23.30
N ALA A 143 0.01 -33.40 24.32
CA ALA A 143 -1.41 -33.72 24.31
C ALA A 143 -2.19 -32.57 23.66
N ASP A 144 -2.77 -32.83 22.49
CA ASP A 144 -3.65 -31.86 21.81
C ASP A 144 -4.90 -31.55 22.66
N GLY A 145 -5.48 -30.37 22.47
CA GLY A 145 -6.59 -29.87 23.28
C GLY A 145 -6.22 -29.40 24.69
N THR A 146 -4.92 -29.42 25.05
CA THR A 146 -4.41 -28.96 26.36
C THR A 146 -3.58 -27.69 26.30
N ALA A 147 -3.46 -27.07 25.13
CA ALA A 147 -2.68 -25.86 24.97
C ALA A 147 -3.31 -24.69 25.73
N ALA A 148 -2.49 -23.92 26.43
CA ALA A 148 -2.83 -22.64 27.00
C ALA A 148 -1.86 -21.61 26.42
N TRP A 149 -2.32 -20.95 25.36
CA TRP A 149 -1.59 -19.89 24.68
C TRP A 149 -1.67 -18.60 25.52
N GLY A 150 -0.53 -17.97 25.75
CA GLY A 150 -0.45 -16.65 26.38
C GLY A 150 -0.42 -15.52 25.35
N PRO A 151 -0.30 -14.26 25.81
CA PRO A 151 -0.32 -13.10 24.93
C PRO A 151 0.87 -13.15 23.95
N ALA A 152 0.58 -12.89 22.68
CA ALA A 152 1.60 -12.84 21.64
C ALA A 152 2.26 -11.45 21.58
N ASP A 153 3.58 -11.43 21.49
CA ASP A 153 4.40 -10.29 21.16
C ASP A 153 4.66 -10.27 19.65
N ILE A 154 4.17 -9.22 18.99
CA ILE A 154 4.30 -8.97 17.55
C ILE A 154 5.26 -7.80 17.24
N SER A 155 5.99 -7.30 18.24
CA SER A 155 6.84 -6.11 18.09
C SER A 155 7.97 -6.27 17.07
N ALA A 156 8.40 -7.51 16.81
CA ALA A 156 9.42 -7.83 15.81
C ALA A 156 8.87 -7.95 14.37
N VAL A 157 7.56 -7.74 14.16
CA VAL A 157 6.92 -7.83 12.84
C VAL A 157 7.00 -6.49 12.12
N LYS A 158 7.52 -6.52 10.88
CA LYS A 158 7.62 -5.34 10.01
C LYS A 158 6.45 -5.27 9.02
N PHE A 159 5.76 -4.12 9.00
CA PHE A 159 4.58 -3.83 8.17
C PHE A 159 4.91 -2.82 7.06
N ASP A 160 5.98 -3.07 6.32
CA ASP A 160 6.53 -2.15 5.31
C ASP A 160 6.46 -2.70 3.87
N SER A 161 6.31 -4.02 3.68
CA SER A 161 6.30 -4.66 2.36
C SER A 161 4.92 -4.61 1.68
N PHE A 162 4.49 -3.41 1.31
CA PHE A 162 3.25 -3.14 0.59
C PHE A 162 3.39 -3.39 -0.92
N ASP A 163 2.46 -4.18 -1.47
CA ASP A 163 2.30 -4.45 -2.90
C ASP A 163 1.11 -3.61 -3.45
N PRO A 164 1.38 -2.47 -4.12
CA PRO A 164 0.34 -1.62 -4.70
C PRO A 164 -0.38 -2.28 -5.88
N TYR A 165 0.25 -3.26 -6.53
CA TYR A 165 -0.35 -3.99 -7.64
C TYR A 165 -1.56 -4.79 -7.15
N ARG A 166 -1.38 -5.48 -6.02
CA ARG A 166 -2.40 -6.36 -5.44
C ARG A 166 -3.23 -5.72 -4.33
N LEU A 167 -2.90 -4.49 -3.90
CA LEU A 167 -3.39 -3.91 -2.65
C LEU A 167 -3.20 -4.89 -1.47
N ALA A 168 -2.01 -5.48 -1.40
CA ALA A 168 -1.67 -6.49 -0.40
C ALA A 168 -0.51 -6.02 0.47
N LEU A 169 -0.49 -6.40 1.74
CA LEU A 169 0.62 -6.17 2.63
C LEU A 169 1.23 -7.50 3.01
N MET A 170 2.48 -7.70 2.62
CA MET A 170 3.30 -8.76 3.17
C MET A 170 4.02 -8.19 4.39
N PHE A 171 4.09 -8.98 5.45
CA PHE A 171 4.86 -8.64 6.63
C PHE A 171 5.72 -9.82 7.01
N PHE A 172 6.87 -9.52 7.59
CA PHE A 172 7.87 -10.50 7.98
C PHE A 172 8.33 -10.22 9.40
N GLY A 173 8.54 -11.25 10.19
CA GLY A 173 9.11 -11.11 11.52
C GLY A 173 8.82 -12.31 12.41
N GLU A 174 9.28 -12.18 13.66
CA GLU A 174 9.01 -13.15 14.71
C GLU A 174 7.76 -12.75 15.47
N VAL A 175 6.93 -13.75 15.80
CA VAL A 175 5.88 -13.61 16.80
C VAL A 175 6.21 -14.55 17.95
N LYS A 176 6.24 -14.02 19.17
CA LYS A 176 6.59 -14.79 20.36
C LYS A 176 5.35 -14.91 21.24
N ALA A 177 4.94 -16.14 21.55
CA ALA A 177 3.85 -16.37 22.48
C ALA A 177 4.24 -17.47 23.46
N PRO A 178 4.09 -17.26 24.78
CA PRO A 178 4.28 -18.33 25.75
C PRO A 178 3.15 -19.36 25.58
N ILE A 179 3.46 -20.65 25.72
CA ILE A 179 2.46 -21.72 25.62
C ILE A 179 2.68 -22.74 26.73
N THR A 180 1.62 -23.15 27.41
CA THR A 180 1.67 -24.27 28.36
C THR A 180 0.89 -25.44 27.77
N VAL A 181 1.47 -26.63 27.75
CA VAL A 181 0.86 -27.83 27.16
C VAL A 181 1.17 -29.03 28.06
N ARG A 182 0.24 -30.00 28.15
CA ARG A 182 0.51 -31.27 28.83
C ARG A 182 1.27 -32.21 27.89
N THR A 183 2.25 -32.93 28.43
CA THR A 183 2.93 -34.02 27.71
C THR A 183 2.15 -35.32 27.83
N THR A 184 2.16 -36.16 26.79
CA THR A 184 1.38 -37.42 26.73
C THR A 184 1.84 -38.49 27.74
N GLY A 185 2.95 -38.29 28.46
CA GLY A 185 3.49 -39.25 29.43
C GLY A 185 4.16 -38.66 30.68
N ALA A 186 3.99 -37.36 30.96
CA ALA A 186 4.67 -36.68 32.09
C ALA A 186 3.83 -35.49 32.64
N PRO A 187 4.11 -34.98 33.86
CA PRO A 187 3.40 -33.82 34.43
C PRO A 187 3.54 -32.56 33.54
N PRO A 188 2.62 -31.57 33.66
CA PRO A 188 2.55 -30.43 32.75
C PRO A 188 3.88 -29.65 32.65
N SER A 189 4.41 -29.54 31.44
CA SER A 189 5.63 -28.79 31.14
C SER A 189 5.31 -27.37 30.65
N ARG A 190 5.97 -26.35 31.22
CA ARG A 190 6.00 -25.00 30.62
C ARG A 190 6.96 -25.02 29.43
N ALA A 191 6.46 -24.81 28.23
CA ALA A 191 7.29 -24.62 27.04
C ALA A 191 7.33 -23.12 26.68
N ARG A 192 8.45 -22.67 26.11
CA ARG A 192 8.48 -21.39 25.37
C ARG A 192 8.61 -21.74 23.91
N GLN A 193 7.67 -21.31 23.09
CA GLN A 193 7.77 -21.49 21.66
C GLN A 193 8.02 -20.15 20.99
N ALA A 194 9.09 -20.10 20.21
CA ALA A 194 9.40 -19.01 19.31
C ALA A 194 9.23 -19.56 17.89
N ASN A 195 8.25 -19.04 17.17
CA ASN A 195 8.06 -19.38 15.76
C ASN A 195 8.27 -18.11 14.93
N SER A 196 9.05 -18.23 13.87
CA SER A 196 9.18 -17.21 12.83
C SER A 196 8.02 -17.35 11.85
N PHE A 197 7.19 -16.31 11.67
CA PHE A 197 6.04 -16.35 10.77
C PHE A 197 6.31 -15.62 9.46
N ARG A 198 5.88 -16.25 8.38
CA ARG A 198 5.70 -15.65 7.06
C ARG A 198 4.22 -15.77 6.73
N ALA A 199 3.44 -14.72 6.97
CA ALA A 199 2.01 -14.71 6.64
C ALA A 199 1.69 -13.48 5.77
N PRO A 200 1.06 -13.66 4.60
CA PRO A 200 0.50 -12.52 3.88
C PRO A 200 -0.79 -12.06 4.58
N LEU A 201 -0.90 -10.76 4.90
CA LEU A 201 -2.22 -10.18 5.15
C LEU A 201 -2.82 -9.81 3.79
N ILE A 202 -3.84 -10.56 3.38
CA ILE A 202 -4.69 -10.12 2.28
C ILE A 202 -5.82 -9.33 2.92
N TRP A 203 -5.82 -8.01 2.72
CA TRP A 203 -6.94 -7.17 3.14
C TRP A 203 -8.22 -7.75 2.55
N PRO A 204 -9.34 -7.84 3.30
CA PRO A 204 -10.59 -8.22 2.69
C PRO A 204 -10.87 -7.21 1.59
N ARG A 205 -10.83 -7.65 0.32
CA ARG A 205 -11.48 -6.92 -0.77
C ARG A 205 -12.86 -6.59 -0.23
N HIS A 206 -13.15 -5.31 -0.03
CA HIS A 206 -14.49 -4.87 0.29
C HIS A 206 -15.40 -5.58 -0.71
N ARG A 207 -16.22 -6.53 -0.23
CA ARG A 207 -17.34 -7.02 -1.01
C ARG A 207 -18.17 -5.76 -1.25
N ARG A 208 -18.11 -5.24 -2.47
CA ARG A 208 -19.17 -4.37 -2.95
C ARG A 208 -20.42 -5.24 -2.92
N ASN A 209 -21.39 -4.83 -2.10
CA ASN A 209 -22.78 -5.21 -2.29
C ASN A 209 -23.21 -4.82 -3.71
#